data_AF-A0A813GWJ2-F1
#
_entry.id   AF-A0A813GWJ2-F1
#
_cell.length_a   1.000
_cell.length_b   1.000
_cell.length_c   1.000
_cell.angle_alpha   90.00
_cell.angle_beta   90.00
_cell.angle_gamma   90.00
#
_symmetry.space_group_name_H-M   'P 1'
#
loop_
_entity.id
_entity.type
_entity.pdbx_description
1 polymer ?
#
loop_
_entity_poly.entity_id
_entity_poly.type
_entity_poly.pdbx_seq_one_letter_code
_entity_poly.pdbx_strand_id
1 'polypeptide(L)'
;DETCCGVYSKLFGSGYFPGVRQGERWKGTSGPDEIWRCSIDKLPDEAFEGADMWTMSPPCQPFTRTGKRLDIDDRRSAAFKRLMEALPKLKTPPKAILVENVPEFMGSKAHKLLEVTLSKAGFKTEEFVLDPIDYGFPNSRRRFYCAAVHAGAAKAAPGRQLPGLPG
;
A
#
# COMPACT_ATOMS: atom_id res chain seq x y z
N ASP A 1 -13.87 6.03 -14.35
CA ASP A 1 -15.21 6.61 -14.56
C ASP A 1 -16.10 6.17 -13.40
N GLU A 2 -17.00 7.02 -12.93
CA GLU A 2 -17.84 6.78 -11.74
C GLU A 2 -18.75 5.54 -11.90
N THR A 3 -19.03 5.16 -13.14
CA THR A 3 -19.77 3.97 -13.55
C THR A 3 -19.13 2.66 -13.08
N CYS A 4 -17.81 2.51 -13.18
CA CYS A 4 -17.13 1.27 -12.79
C CYS A 4 -17.13 1.07 -11.27
N CYS A 5 -16.94 2.16 -10.51
CA CYS A 5 -16.98 2.13 -9.05
C CYS A 5 -18.39 1.84 -8.50
N GLY A 6 -19.44 2.38 -9.13
CA GLY A 6 -20.83 2.12 -8.75
C GLY A 6 -21.25 0.67 -8.98
N VAL A 7 -20.79 0.03 -10.06
CA VAL A 7 -21.05 -1.39 -10.33
C VAL A 7 -20.30 -2.29 -9.35
N TYR A 8 -19.03 -1.99 -9.06
CA TYR A 8 -18.22 -2.76 -8.11
C TYR A 8 -18.80 -2.71 -6.70
N SER A 9 -19.28 -1.54 -6.27
CA SER A 9 -19.96 -1.36 -4.98
C SER A 9 -21.22 -2.19 -4.83
N LYS A 10 -22.05 -2.25 -5.88
CA LYS A 10 -23.26 -3.07 -5.90
C LYS A 10 -22.96 -4.58 -5.84
N LEU A 11 -21.90 -5.02 -6.50
CA LEU A 11 -21.57 -6.44 -6.63
C LEU A 11 -20.82 -7.00 -5.41
N PHE A 12 -19.94 -6.20 -4.80
CA PHE A 12 -19.00 -6.68 -3.78
C PHE A 12 -19.16 -6.00 -2.42
N GLY A 13 -20.18 -5.15 -2.25
CA GLY A 13 -20.47 -4.48 -0.97
C GLY A 13 -19.44 -3.42 -0.55
N SER A 14 -18.46 -3.08 -1.39
CA SER A 14 -17.54 -1.98 -1.11
C SER A 14 -18.29 -0.66 -1.21
N GLY A 15 -18.36 0.16 -0.15
CA GLY A 15 -19.06 1.44 -0.19
C GLY A 15 -18.54 2.34 -1.32
N TYR A 16 -19.37 2.61 -2.33
CA TYR A 16 -19.18 3.77 -3.20
C TYR A 16 -19.79 4.95 -2.46
N PHE A 17 -18.97 5.94 -2.11
CA PHE A 17 -19.40 7.12 -1.36
C PHE A 17 -19.47 8.32 -2.31
N PRO A 18 -20.60 8.52 -3.01
CA PRO A 18 -20.80 9.72 -3.81
C PRO A 18 -20.81 10.93 -2.87
N GLY A 19 -19.99 11.95 -3.16
CA GLY A 19 -20.12 13.27 -2.54
C GLY A 19 -18.92 13.80 -1.76
N VAL A 20 -17.83 13.03 -1.55
CA VAL A 20 -16.61 13.62 -0.97
C VAL A 20 -15.94 14.47 -2.05
N ARG A 21 -15.84 15.80 -1.89
CA ARG A 21 -15.14 16.67 -2.84
C ARG A 21 -13.63 16.64 -2.60
N GLN A 22 -12.86 17.14 -3.56
CA GLN A 22 -11.40 17.18 -3.44
C GLN A 22 -10.99 18.01 -2.21
N GLY A 23 -10.22 17.41 -1.30
CA GLY A 23 -9.80 18.03 -0.04
C GLY A 23 -10.79 17.89 1.12
N GLU A 24 -11.93 17.22 0.92
CA GLU A 24 -12.87 16.92 2.01
C GLU A 24 -12.51 15.60 2.70
N ARG A 25 -12.70 15.59 4.02
CA ARG A 25 -12.63 14.41 4.91
C ARG A 25 -14.05 13.93 5.14
N TRP A 26 -14.33 12.68 4.83
CA TRP A 26 -15.61 12.03 5.11
C TRP A 26 -15.45 11.03 6.24
N LYS A 27 -16.44 10.97 7.13
CA LYS A 27 -16.53 10.00 8.23
C LYS A 27 -17.77 9.15 8.07
N GLY A 28 -17.63 7.85 8.32
CA GLY A 28 -18.71 6.88 8.33
C GLY A 28 -19.91 7.32 9.13
N THR A 29 -21.11 7.10 8.60
CA THR A 29 -22.37 7.29 9.33
C THR A 29 -22.65 6.18 10.34
N SER A 30 -21.94 5.04 10.24
CA SER A 30 -22.21 3.83 11.03
C SER A 30 -20.96 3.08 11.51
N GLY A 31 -19.75 3.63 11.29
CA GLY A 31 -18.49 2.99 11.68
C GLY A 31 -17.34 3.99 11.83
N PRO A 32 -16.16 3.54 12.30
CA PRO A 32 -14.98 4.40 12.51
C PRO A 32 -14.29 4.79 11.19
N ASP A 33 -14.75 4.26 10.05
CA ASP A 33 -14.10 4.42 8.77
C ASP A 33 -14.07 5.88 8.31
N GLU A 34 -12.92 6.26 7.79
CA GLU A 34 -12.63 7.62 7.36
C GLU A 34 -12.02 7.62 5.97
N ILE A 35 -12.50 8.53 5.12
CA ILE A 35 -12.06 8.64 3.73
C ILE A 35 -11.58 10.06 3.45
N TRP A 36 -10.40 10.16 2.86
CA TRP A 36 -9.81 11.41 2.41
C TRP A 36 -9.77 11.43 0.88
N ARG A 37 -10.50 12.34 0.24
CA ARG A 37 -10.39 12.53 -1.21
C ARG A 37 -9.32 13.57 -1.53
N CYS A 38 -8.07 13.19 -1.38
CA CYS A 38 -6.93 14.03 -1.72
C CYS A 38 -5.74 13.22 -2.21
N SER A 39 -4.71 13.92 -2.67
CA SER A 39 -3.42 13.29 -2.92
C SER A 39 -2.73 13.05 -1.57
N ILE A 40 -2.07 11.91 -1.40
CA ILE A 40 -1.41 11.53 -0.13
C ILE A 40 -0.30 12.52 0.24
N ASP A 41 0.40 13.10 -0.75
CA ASP A 41 1.40 14.15 -0.53
C ASP A 41 0.84 15.43 0.11
N LYS A 42 -0.49 15.59 0.14
CA LYS A 42 -1.19 16.73 0.74
C LYS A 42 -1.85 16.40 2.08
N LEU A 43 -1.72 15.16 2.56
CA LEU A 43 -2.27 14.80 3.87
C LEU A 43 -1.44 15.45 4.99
N PRO A 44 -2.11 15.92 6.05
CA PRO A 44 -1.43 16.42 7.24
C PRO A 44 -0.75 15.26 7.98
N ASP A 45 0.30 15.52 8.76
CA ASP A 45 1.09 14.48 9.43
C ASP A 45 0.24 13.61 10.37
N GLU A 46 -0.75 14.22 11.02
CA GLU A 46 -1.65 13.55 11.96
C GLU A 46 -2.50 12.47 11.28
N ALA A 47 -2.69 12.54 9.95
CA ALA A 47 -3.43 11.52 9.20
C ALA A 47 -2.67 10.18 9.10
N PHE A 48 -1.36 10.17 9.41
CA PHE A 48 -0.50 8.99 9.32
C PHE A 48 -0.32 8.28 10.68
N GLU A 49 -0.72 8.91 11.78
CA GLU A 49 -0.51 8.42 13.14
C GLU A 49 -1.56 7.37 13.56
N GLY A 50 -1.16 6.46 14.46
CA GLY A 50 -2.09 5.61 15.21
C GLY A 50 -2.70 4.44 14.43
N ALA A 51 -2.32 4.23 13.17
CA ALA A 51 -2.75 3.06 12.42
C ALA A 51 -2.07 1.78 12.95
N ASP A 52 -2.80 0.67 13.04
CA ASP A 52 -2.17 -0.63 13.32
C ASP A 52 -1.39 -1.17 12.10
N MET A 53 -1.90 -0.90 10.89
CA MET A 53 -1.31 -1.39 9.66
C MET A 53 -1.49 -0.39 8.51
N TRP A 54 -0.48 -0.29 7.65
CA TRP A 54 -0.63 0.34 6.33
C TRP A 54 -0.68 -0.70 5.24
N THR A 55 -1.66 -0.60 4.35
CA THR A 55 -1.71 -1.37 3.10
C THR A 55 -1.65 -0.38 1.94
N MET A 56 -0.71 -0.56 1.01
CA MET A 56 -0.55 0.37 -0.09
C MET A 56 -0.15 -0.31 -1.40
N SER A 57 -0.62 0.26 -2.50
CA SER A 57 -0.26 -0.13 -3.87
C SER A 57 0.12 1.14 -4.65
N PRO A 58 1.29 1.74 -4.35
CA PRO A 58 1.70 3.02 -4.93
C PRO A 58 1.82 2.91 -6.46
N PRO A 59 1.52 3.99 -7.20
CA PRO A 59 1.49 3.96 -8.66
C PRO A 59 2.86 3.59 -9.26
N CYS A 60 2.82 2.65 -10.21
CA CYS A 60 3.96 1.98 -10.86
C CYS A 60 4.64 2.81 -11.99
N GLN A 61 4.29 4.09 -12.19
CA GLN A 61 4.76 4.84 -13.37
C GLN A 61 5.87 5.85 -13.01
N PRO A 62 7.06 5.84 -13.67
CA PRO A 62 7.39 5.18 -14.94
C PRO A 62 8.42 4.05 -14.78
N PHE A 63 7.99 2.86 -14.36
CA PHE A 63 8.83 1.65 -14.51
C PHE A 63 8.74 1.04 -15.93
N THR A 64 8.01 1.68 -16.86
CA THR A 64 7.83 1.20 -18.23
C THR A 64 8.94 1.67 -19.17
N ARG A 65 9.38 0.76 -20.05
CA ARG A 65 10.50 0.87 -21.01
C ARG A 65 10.46 2.07 -21.98
N THR A 66 9.37 2.83 -22.03
CA THR A 66 9.09 3.82 -23.10
C THR A 66 8.95 5.27 -22.60
N GLY A 67 9.25 5.56 -21.33
CA GLY A 67 9.21 6.93 -20.77
C GLY A 67 10.51 7.31 -20.08
N LYS A 68 10.84 8.62 -20.06
CA LYS A 68 12.03 9.16 -19.37
C LYS A 68 12.13 8.56 -17.96
N ARG A 69 13.25 7.88 -17.66
CA ARG A 69 13.57 7.17 -16.40
C ARG A 69 13.71 8.12 -15.21
N LEU A 70 12.64 8.83 -14.87
CA LEU A 70 12.63 9.77 -13.76
C LEU A 70 12.38 9.05 -12.43
N ASP A 71 11.79 7.83 -12.44
CA ASP A 71 11.59 6.99 -11.23
C ASP A 71 11.02 7.84 -10.07
N ILE A 72 11.79 8.05 -8.99
CA ILE A 72 11.41 8.86 -7.84
C ILE A 72 11.22 10.35 -8.20
N ASP A 73 11.90 10.87 -9.20
CA ASP A 73 11.82 12.29 -9.57
C ASP A 73 10.55 12.62 -10.36
N ASP A 74 9.73 11.61 -10.65
CA ASP A 74 8.39 11.80 -11.21
C ASP A 74 7.41 12.28 -10.14
N ARG A 75 6.62 13.31 -10.48
CA ARG A 75 5.54 13.85 -9.62
C ARG A 75 4.54 12.78 -9.19
N ARG A 76 4.37 11.71 -9.97
CA ARG A 76 3.48 10.58 -9.66
C ARG A 76 3.97 9.74 -8.47
N SER A 77 5.26 9.82 -8.12
CA SER A 77 5.81 9.15 -6.94
C SER A 77 5.73 9.99 -5.66
N ALA A 78 5.25 11.24 -5.74
CA ALA A 78 5.20 12.17 -4.60
C ALA A 78 4.46 11.60 -3.38
N ALA A 79 3.34 10.91 -3.62
CA ALA A 79 2.58 10.21 -2.59
C ALA A 79 3.43 9.15 -1.84
N PHE A 80 4.18 8.33 -2.59
CA PHE A 80 5.02 7.30 -2.00
C PHE A 80 6.19 7.91 -1.23
N LYS A 81 6.87 8.91 -1.81
CA LYS A 81 7.91 9.68 -1.12
C LYS A 81 7.42 10.28 0.19
N ARG A 82 6.24 10.91 0.18
CA ARG A 82 5.64 11.50 1.38
C ARG A 82 5.48 10.46 2.50
N LEU A 83 4.97 9.27 2.18
CA LEU A 83 4.84 8.18 3.15
C LEU A 83 6.19 7.76 3.71
N MET A 84 7.21 7.61 2.84
CA MET A 84 8.56 7.23 3.26
C MET A 84 9.23 8.32 4.11
N GLU A 85 8.97 9.60 3.84
CA GLU A 85 9.47 10.73 4.64
C GLU A 85 8.74 10.88 5.98
N ALA A 86 7.47 10.50 6.04
CA ALA A 86 6.64 10.58 7.23
C ALA A 86 6.95 9.44 8.22
N LEU A 87 7.07 8.21 7.73
CA LEU A 87 7.14 7.00 8.54
C LEU A 87 8.17 7.08 9.70
N PRO A 88 9.44 7.51 9.48
CA PRO A 88 10.42 7.59 10.56
C PRO A 88 10.15 8.69 11.60
N LYS A 89 9.21 9.62 11.32
CA LYS A 89 8.87 10.77 12.17
C LYS A 89 7.63 10.53 13.02
N LEU A 90 6.90 9.44 12.77
CA LEU A 90 5.67 9.12 13.50
C LEU A 90 5.96 8.80 14.96
N LYS A 91 5.12 9.34 15.85
CA LYS A 91 5.14 9.01 17.28
C LYS A 91 4.61 7.59 17.50
N THR A 92 3.63 7.20 16.71
CA THR A 92 2.95 5.91 16.75
C THR A 92 2.96 5.28 15.35
N PRO A 93 4.11 4.73 14.91
CA PRO A 93 4.22 4.09 13.61
C PRO A 93 3.35 2.82 13.56
N PRO A 94 2.92 2.39 12.35
CA PRO A 94 2.15 1.17 12.19
C PRO A 94 2.95 -0.06 12.63
N LYS A 95 2.25 -1.07 13.16
CA LYS A 95 2.87 -2.34 13.58
C LYS A 95 3.24 -3.21 12.37
N ALA A 96 2.50 -3.06 11.27
CA ALA A 96 2.74 -3.77 10.02
C ALA A 96 2.55 -2.88 8.80
N ILE A 97 3.27 -3.17 7.72
CA ILE A 97 3.11 -2.52 6.43
C ILE A 97 3.08 -3.60 5.34
N LEU A 98 2.10 -3.53 4.44
CA LEU A 98 2.02 -4.37 3.24
C LEU A 98 2.05 -3.49 2.00
N VAL A 99 3.02 -3.75 1.13
CA VAL A 99 3.13 -3.08 -0.17
C VAL A 99 2.89 -4.09 -1.28
N GLU A 100 1.99 -3.77 -2.21
CA GLU A 100 1.82 -4.49 -3.48
C GLU A 100 2.34 -3.63 -4.64
N ASN A 101 3.04 -4.25 -5.59
CA ASN A 101 3.46 -3.58 -6.81
C ASN A 101 3.68 -4.58 -7.96
N VAL A 102 4.05 -4.09 -9.14
CA VAL A 102 4.50 -4.97 -10.24
C VAL A 102 5.87 -5.60 -9.91
N PRO A 103 6.22 -6.75 -10.49
CA PRO A 103 7.52 -7.39 -10.27
C PRO A 103 8.72 -6.47 -10.53
N GLU A 104 8.64 -5.57 -11.51
CA GLU A 104 9.69 -4.60 -11.88
C GLU A 104 9.95 -3.53 -10.82
N PHE A 105 9.10 -3.43 -9.79
CA PHE A 105 9.37 -2.59 -8.63
C PHE A 105 10.64 -3.07 -7.89
N MET A 106 10.85 -4.38 -7.80
CA MET A 106 12.03 -4.97 -7.15
C MET A 106 13.31 -4.51 -7.87
N GLY A 107 14.24 -3.93 -7.12
CA GLY A 107 15.49 -3.36 -7.63
C GLY A 107 15.40 -1.92 -8.17
N SER A 108 14.20 -1.32 -8.20
CA SER A 108 14.03 0.10 -8.55
C SER A 108 14.59 1.05 -7.48
N LYS A 109 14.70 2.36 -7.77
CA LYS A 109 15.09 3.34 -6.72
C LYS A 109 14.01 3.47 -5.66
N ALA A 110 12.73 3.37 -6.04
CA ALA A 110 11.62 3.40 -5.11
C ALA A 110 11.64 2.18 -4.14
N HIS A 111 12.01 1.00 -4.64
CA HIS A 111 12.23 -0.19 -3.80
C HIS A 111 13.39 0.01 -2.83
N LYS A 112 14.55 0.51 -3.28
CA LYS A 112 15.65 0.88 -2.36
C LYS A 112 15.24 1.92 -1.31
N LEU A 113 14.43 2.91 -1.68
CA LEU A 113 13.90 3.88 -0.73
C LEU A 113 13.00 3.20 0.32
N LEU A 114 12.15 2.25 -0.11
CA LEU A 114 11.32 1.44 0.80
C LEU A 114 12.19 0.68 1.79
N GLU A 115 13.14 -0.13 1.30
CA GLU A 115 14.02 -0.97 2.12
C GLU A 115 14.77 -0.15 3.17
N VAL A 116 15.41 0.94 2.75
CA VAL A 116 16.19 1.81 3.63
C VAL A 116 15.28 2.48 4.67
N THR A 117 14.10 2.94 4.27
CA THR A 117 13.17 3.62 5.18
C THR A 117 12.60 2.66 6.21
N LEU A 118 12.12 1.48 5.79
CA LEU A 118 11.59 0.44 6.67
C LEU A 118 12.64 -0.03 7.66
N SER A 119 13.86 -0.29 7.19
CA SER A 119 15.00 -0.67 8.05
C SER A 119 15.30 0.39 9.10
N LYS A 120 15.39 1.68 8.70
CA LYS A 120 15.62 2.80 9.63
C LYS A 120 14.47 2.99 10.62
N ALA A 121 13.24 2.71 10.21
CA ALA A 121 12.06 2.77 11.05
C ALA A 121 11.85 1.50 11.91
N GLY A 122 12.82 0.57 11.95
CA GLY A 122 12.79 -0.59 12.84
C GLY A 122 11.92 -1.75 12.36
N PHE A 123 11.60 -1.82 11.07
CA PHE A 123 10.84 -2.92 10.48
C PHE A 123 11.76 -4.06 10.01
N LYS A 124 11.28 -5.28 10.16
CA LYS A 124 11.79 -6.46 9.47
C LYS A 124 10.89 -6.74 8.27
N THR A 125 11.50 -7.04 7.13
CA THR A 125 10.79 -7.17 5.84
C THR A 125 11.00 -8.56 5.24
N GLU A 126 9.94 -9.09 4.64
CA GLU A 126 9.98 -10.23 3.74
C GLU A 126 9.33 -9.85 2.40
N GLU A 127 9.96 -10.27 1.30
CA GLU A 127 9.54 -9.89 -0.05
C GLU A 127 9.28 -11.11 -0.91
N PHE A 128 8.24 -11.03 -1.74
CA PHE A 128 7.75 -12.15 -2.55
C PHE A 128 7.31 -11.65 -3.92
N VAL A 129 7.39 -12.54 -4.92
CA VAL A 129 6.68 -12.35 -6.19
C VAL A 129 5.72 -13.52 -6.35
N LEU A 130 4.42 -13.24 -6.29
CA LEU A 130 3.37 -14.26 -6.32
C LEU A 130 2.54 -14.12 -7.59
N ASP A 131 2.13 -15.24 -8.19
CA ASP A 131 1.14 -15.29 -9.26
C ASP A 131 -0.08 -16.09 -8.75
N PRO A 132 -1.33 -15.56 -8.83
CA PRO A 132 -2.51 -16.34 -8.44
C PRO A 132 -2.62 -17.71 -9.12
N ILE A 133 -2.02 -17.91 -10.30
CA ILE A 133 -2.00 -19.23 -10.97
C ILE A 133 -1.29 -20.31 -10.14
N ASP A 134 -0.28 -19.95 -9.36
CA ASP A 134 0.47 -20.87 -8.50
C ASP A 134 -0.39 -21.36 -7.31
N TYR A 135 -1.55 -20.73 -7.09
CA TYR A 135 -2.49 -20.99 -6.00
C TYR A 135 -3.85 -21.51 -6.50
N GLY A 136 -3.92 -21.95 -7.77
CA GLY A 136 -5.12 -22.55 -8.36
C GLY A 136 -6.16 -21.54 -8.88
N PHE A 137 -5.84 -20.25 -8.94
CA PHE A 137 -6.72 -19.26 -9.57
C PHE A 137 -6.38 -19.14 -11.08
N PRO A 138 -7.36 -19.28 -11.99
CA PRO A 138 -7.12 -19.25 -13.44
C PRO A 138 -6.93 -17.81 -13.97
N ASN A 139 -6.00 -17.06 -13.39
CA ASN A 139 -5.68 -15.69 -13.76
C ASN A 139 -4.20 -15.39 -13.50
N SER A 140 -3.38 -15.27 -14.55
CA SER A 140 -1.99 -14.87 -14.38
C SER A 140 -1.91 -13.40 -14.03
N ARG A 141 -1.41 -13.10 -12.82
CA ARG A 141 -1.24 -11.74 -12.33
C ARG A 141 -0.08 -11.68 -11.34
N ARG A 142 1.13 -11.86 -11.86
CA ARG A 142 2.37 -11.71 -11.07
C ARG A 142 2.44 -10.35 -10.39
N ARG A 143 2.69 -10.34 -9.09
CA ARG A 143 2.86 -9.13 -8.28
C ARG A 143 3.95 -9.30 -7.25
N PHE A 144 4.70 -8.21 -7.06
CA PHE A 144 5.60 -8.03 -5.94
C PHE A 144 4.79 -7.72 -4.69
N TYR A 145 5.20 -8.32 -3.57
CA TYR A 145 4.70 -8.06 -2.24
C TYR A 145 5.87 -7.83 -1.29
N CYS A 146 5.76 -6.80 -0.45
CA CYS A 146 6.65 -6.58 0.69
C CYS A 146 5.81 -6.57 1.97
N ALA A 147 6.03 -7.52 2.85
CA ALA A 147 5.44 -7.59 4.18
C ALA A 147 6.47 -7.12 5.21
N ALA A 148 6.15 -6.06 5.94
CA ALA A 148 7.02 -5.48 6.96
C ALA A 148 6.35 -5.52 8.32
N VAL A 149 7.08 -5.96 9.35
CA VAL A 149 6.61 -5.99 10.75
C VAL A 149 7.59 -5.20 11.61
N HIS A 150 7.05 -4.25 12.39
CA HIS A 150 7.86 -3.43 13.30
C HIS A 150 8.46 -4.31 14.40
N ALA A 151 9.74 -4.14 14.73
CA ALA A 151 10.44 -4.98 15.71
C ALA A 151 9.81 -4.95 17.11
N GLY A 152 9.14 -3.85 17.46
CA GLY A 152 8.38 -3.70 18.70
C GLY A 152 6.95 -4.29 18.66
N ALA A 153 6.49 -4.78 17.51
CA ALA A 153 5.21 -5.47 17.44
C ALA A 153 5.33 -6.85 18.10
N ALA A 154 4.33 -7.25 18.89
CA ALA A 154 4.24 -8.62 19.39
C ALA A 154 4.32 -9.58 18.19
N LYS A 155 5.06 -10.69 18.34
CA LYS A 155 5.10 -11.72 17.31
C LYS A 155 3.67 -12.07 16.92
N ALA A 156 3.33 -11.93 15.64
CA ALA A 156 2.10 -12.50 15.14
C ALA A 156 2.07 -13.98 15.51
N ALA A 157 0.94 -14.48 15.99
CA ALA A 157 0.74 -15.92 16.08
C ALA A 157 1.04 -16.50 14.69
N PRO A 158 1.73 -17.66 14.59
CA PRO A 158 2.03 -18.25 13.30
C PRO A 158 0.75 -18.31 12.47
N GLY A 159 0.77 -17.65 11.31
CA GLY A 159 -0.35 -17.62 10.40
C GLY A 159 -0.72 -19.05 10.04
N ARG A 160 -2.02 -19.37 10.04
CA ARG A 160 -2.47 -20.67 9.55
C ARG A 160 -2.11 -20.74 8.06
N GLN A 161 -1.34 -21.74 7.67
CA GLN A 161 -1.02 -21.98 6.27
C GLN A 161 -2.32 -22.04 5.47
N LEU A 162 -2.42 -21.25 4.40
CA LEU A 162 -3.56 -21.34 3.49
C LEU A 162 -3.58 -22.77 2.93
N PRO A 163 -4.74 -23.46 2.95
CA PRO A 163 -4.83 -24.82 2.43
C PRO A 163 -4.31 -24.86 0.99
N GLY A 164 -3.36 -25.76 0.70
CA GLY A 164 -2.93 -26.06 -0.68
C GLY A 164 -1.60 -25.45 -1.15
N LEU A 165 -0.82 -24.80 -0.28
CA LEU A 165 0.54 -24.36 -0.64
C LEU A 165 1.60 -25.37 -0.20
N PRO A 166 2.48 -25.86 -1.10
CA PRO A 166 3.63 -26.66 -0.70
C PRO A 166 4.58 -25.82 0.16
N GLY A 167 5.13 -26.44 1.21
CA GLY A 167 6.10 -25.85 2.14
C GLY A 167 7.54 -26.05 1.72
#